data_AF-D6X4K9-F1
#
_entry.id   AF-D6X4K9-F1
#
_cell.length_a   1.000
_cell.length_b   1.000
_cell.length_c   1.000
_cell.angle_alpha   90.00
_cell.angle_beta   90.00
_cell.angle_gamma   90.00
#
_symmetry.space_group_name_H-M   'P 1'
#
loop_
_entity.id
_entity.type
_entity.pdbx_description
1 polymer ?
#
loop_
_entity_poly.entity_id
_entity_poly.type
_entity_poly.pdbx_seq_one_letter_code
_entity_poly.pdbx_strand_id
1 'polypeptide(L)'
;MLPNRAFLLFLFVFLTKSANCAVTNKGLYPNLSTFNHSRAGICALEVPTIDLISPEDRASGIRPQGNGTRPGFSKIEICCSGWARKPHSHFECEPVCENGCPNGNCTAPNVCSCKRGYIKDTLQNCIPTCPIGCLHGVCTNSGLCSCNAGFQLSPDGKFCTPVCTGGCGMGGECIGAEACRCKPGFTLNPQTNKCEYFCEGGCGGGTCIGPNQCSCKPGFKQVGAACVAQCPQGCKNGLCTAPNVCSCEPGWSLDKTGSVCVPHCREPCLNAECSAPDTCTCKKGYTVDPSNPKGNRCVAFCPGGCENGTCSAPNFCICNPGFVKEAKGSNRCVRRLRRAAMMHFELIPQQDDKF
;
A
#
# COMPACT_ATOMS: atom_id res chain seq x y z
N MET A 1 60.83 -11.65 58.98
CA MET A 1 61.40 -11.32 57.65
C MET A 1 60.47 -11.88 56.57
N LEU A 2 60.55 -11.38 55.33
CA LEU A 2 59.88 -11.94 54.12
C LEU A 2 60.33 -13.41 53.85
N PRO A 3 59.66 -14.24 53.00
CA PRO A 3 58.87 -13.93 51.78
C PRO A 3 57.48 -14.65 51.77
N ASN A 4 56.76 -15.08 50.70
CA ASN A 4 57.03 -15.21 49.25
C ASN A 4 55.76 -15.40 48.36
N ARG A 5 55.54 -14.56 47.33
CA ARG A 5 54.67 -14.81 46.12
C ARG A 5 53.13 -15.04 46.41
N ALA A 6 52.20 -15.11 45.45
CA ALA A 6 52.27 -15.22 43.98
C ALA A 6 51.03 -14.66 43.22
N PHE A 7 51.15 -14.55 41.88
CA PHE A 7 50.11 -14.50 40.82
C PHE A 7 49.06 -13.37 40.75
N LEU A 8 49.16 -12.56 39.68
CA LEU A 8 47.99 -11.96 39.04
C LEU A 8 47.19 -13.05 38.31
N LEU A 9 45.87 -13.07 38.50
CA LEU A 9 44.94 -13.93 37.75
C LEU A 9 44.08 -13.08 36.81
N PHE A 10 44.35 -13.16 35.51
CA PHE A 10 43.40 -12.76 34.46
C PHE A 10 42.21 -13.72 34.47
N LEU A 11 41.20 -13.45 35.30
CA LEU A 11 40.00 -14.27 35.38
C LEU A 11 38.92 -13.77 34.42
N PHE A 12 38.57 -14.62 33.47
CA PHE A 12 37.57 -14.35 32.44
C PHE A 12 36.17 -14.20 33.05
N VAL A 13 35.55 -13.03 32.89
CA VAL A 13 34.09 -12.90 33.08
C VAL A 13 33.40 -13.54 31.87
N PHE A 14 32.95 -14.77 32.03
CA PHE A 14 32.16 -15.50 31.05
C PHE A 14 30.78 -14.85 30.86
N LEU A 15 30.65 -13.96 29.88
CA LEU A 15 29.35 -13.58 29.34
C LEU A 15 28.82 -14.69 28.42
N THR A 16 28.29 -15.76 29.00
CA THR A 16 27.58 -16.84 28.27
C THR A 16 26.19 -16.40 27.81
N LYS A 17 26.15 -15.38 26.96
CA LYS A 17 25.06 -15.13 26.01
C LYS A 17 25.69 -14.76 24.67
N SER A 18 25.13 -15.27 23.60
CA SER A 18 25.38 -14.84 22.22
C SER A 18 24.82 -13.43 21.99
N ALA A 19 25.42 -12.46 22.67
CA ALA A 19 25.14 -11.04 22.51
C ALA A 19 25.70 -10.58 21.16
N ASN A 20 24.88 -10.72 20.12
CA ASN A 20 25.09 -10.03 18.87
C ASN A 20 25.17 -8.52 19.16
N CYS A 21 26.37 -7.94 19.19
CA CYS A 21 26.57 -6.48 19.10
C CYS A 21 26.26 -5.94 17.68
N ALA A 22 25.34 -6.60 16.97
CA ALA A 22 24.72 -6.14 15.75
C ALA A 22 23.70 -5.05 16.09
N VAL A 23 24.19 -3.81 16.22
CA VAL A 23 23.52 -2.55 15.85
C VAL A 23 21.99 -2.49 16.11
N THR A 24 21.57 -2.73 17.35
CA THR A 24 20.20 -2.39 17.82
C THR A 24 20.17 -1.22 18.80
N ASN A 25 21.33 -0.66 19.18
CA ASN A 25 21.41 0.52 20.03
C ASN A 25 21.23 1.84 19.25
N LYS A 26 20.13 1.93 18.47
CA LYS A 26 19.62 3.20 17.92
C LYS A 26 19.04 4.04 19.08
N GLY A 27 19.90 4.72 19.84
CA GLY A 27 19.44 5.68 20.84
C GLY A 27 20.51 6.30 21.76
N LEU A 28 21.37 5.49 22.38
CA LEU A 28 22.01 5.91 23.64
C LEU A 28 23.25 6.82 23.53
N TYR A 29 24.21 6.57 22.64
CA TYR A 29 25.44 7.39 22.53
C TYR A 29 25.90 7.58 21.07
N PRO A 30 25.47 8.66 20.38
CA PRO A 30 25.66 8.78 18.92
C PRO A 30 27.08 9.13 18.43
N ASN A 31 27.92 9.80 19.23
CA ASN A 31 29.20 10.36 18.79
C ASN A 31 30.23 10.42 19.93
N LEU A 32 31.10 9.40 20.05
CA LEU A 32 32.30 9.47 20.92
C LEU A 32 33.41 8.44 20.57
N SER A 33 33.26 7.69 19.48
CA SER A 33 34.28 6.73 19.03
C SER A 33 35.49 7.43 18.41
N THR A 34 36.61 7.48 19.13
CA THR A 34 37.89 7.93 18.56
C THR A 34 38.59 6.75 17.87
N PHE A 35 38.88 6.90 16.58
CA PHE A 35 39.54 5.87 15.76
C PHE A 35 41.04 5.85 16.06
N ASN A 36 41.56 4.71 16.50
CA ASN A 36 42.98 4.58 16.85
C ASN A 36 43.80 4.11 15.64
N HIS A 37 44.43 5.04 14.92
CA HIS A 37 45.22 4.76 13.72
C HIS A 37 46.31 3.69 13.89
N SER A 38 46.76 3.43 15.12
CA SER A 38 47.80 2.44 15.42
C SER A 38 47.33 0.98 15.35
N ARG A 39 46.01 0.70 15.46
CA ARG A 39 45.46 -0.68 15.47
C ARG A 39 44.14 -0.73 14.68
N ALA A 40 44.19 -1.40 13.52
CA ALA A 40 43.06 -1.48 12.59
C ALA A 40 41.79 -2.02 13.25
N GLY A 41 40.66 -1.36 13.00
CA GLY A 41 39.35 -1.78 13.51
C GLY A 41 39.07 -1.52 14.98
N ILE A 42 39.97 -0.88 15.73
CA ILE A 42 39.79 -0.61 17.16
C ILE A 42 39.34 0.83 17.40
N CYS A 43 38.21 0.95 18.08
CA CYS A 43 37.60 2.20 18.51
C CYS A 43 37.61 2.27 20.03
N ALA A 44 37.90 3.44 20.58
CA ALA A 44 37.70 3.68 22.01
C ALA A 44 36.28 4.18 22.27
N LEU A 45 35.59 3.60 23.26
CA LEU A 45 34.29 4.04 23.76
C LEU A 45 34.43 4.51 25.21
N GLU A 46 33.75 5.60 25.59
CA GLU A 46 33.63 6.00 26.98
C GLU A 46 32.30 5.48 27.56
N VAL A 47 32.38 4.78 28.69
CA VAL A 47 31.23 4.24 29.42
C VAL A 47 31.30 4.67 30.89
N PRO A 48 30.17 4.77 31.62
CA PRO A 48 30.18 4.99 33.06
C PRO A 48 31.04 3.93 33.77
N THR A 49 31.94 4.33 34.67
CA THR A 49 32.84 3.40 35.38
C THR A 49 32.05 2.41 36.24
N ILE A 50 30.88 2.82 36.73
CA ILE A 50 29.95 1.96 37.46
C ILE A 50 29.46 0.76 36.64
N ASP A 51 29.41 0.86 35.31
CA ASP A 51 28.96 -0.22 34.43
C ASP A 51 30.04 -1.31 34.23
N LEU A 52 31.30 -1.02 34.59
CA LEU A 52 32.44 -1.94 34.46
C LEU A 52 32.78 -2.72 35.73
N ILE A 53 32.35 -2.25 36.91
CA ILE A 53 32.57 -2.95 38.19
C ILE A 53 31.56 -4.08 38.42
N SER A 54 31.90 -5.06 39.26
CA SER A 54 31.05 -6.21 39.54
C SER A 54 29.77 -5.83 40.30
N PRO A 55 28.72 -6.68 40.31
CA PRO A 55 27.53 -6.45 41.14
C PRO A 55 27.85 -6.33 42.64
N GLU A 56 28.87 -7.05 43.11
CA GLU A 56 29.35 -7.03 44.49
C GLU A 56 30.05 -5.69 44.83
N ASP A 57 30.91 -5.19 43.93
CA ASP A 57 31.56 -3.88 44.06
C ASP A 57 30.56 -2.71 43.99
N ARG A 58 29.46 -2.86 43.25
CA ARG A 58 28.36 -1.87 43.24
C ARG A 58 27.66 -1.81 44.60
N ALA A 59 27.50 -2.95 45.27
CA ALA A 59 26.85 -3.04 46.57
C ALA A 59 27.73 -2.52 47.73
N SER A 60 29.05 -2.58 47.61
CA SER A 60 29.99 -2.04 48.62
C SER A 60 30.08 -0.51 48.63
N GLY A 61 29.42 0.18 47.68
CA GLY A 61 29.37 1.64 47.60
C GLY A 61 30.64 2.30 47.05
N ILE A 62 31.67 1.51 46.72
CA ILE A 62 32.93 2.01 46.17
C ILE A 62 32.69 2.54 44.75
N ARG A 63 32.97 3.83 44.53
CA ARG A 63 32.91 4.46 43.21
C ARG A 63 34.34 4.73 42.71
N PRO A 64 34.99 3.78 42.01
CA PRO A 64 36.33 4.02 41.48
C PRO A 64 36.29 5.13 40.41
N GLN A 65 37.30 5.98 40.41
CA GLN A 65 37.46 7.04 39.42
C GLN A 65 37.98 6.45 38.11
N GLY A 66 37.19 6.57 37.04
CA GLY A 66 37.57 6.10 35.71
C GLY A 66 38.63 6.95 35.00
N ASN A 67 39.14 6.40 33.90
CA ASN A 67 40.22 6.94 33.07
C ASN A 67 39.74 7.68 31.80
N GLY A 68 38.45 8.02 31.71
CA GLY A 68 37.86 8.77 30.59
C GLY A 68 37.94 10.29 30.76
N THR A 69 37.33 11.03 29.84
CA THR A 69 37.31 12.51 29.82
C THR A 69 36.61 13.16 31.02
N ARG A 70 35.87 12.40 31.82
CA ARG A 70 35.08 12.87 32.97
C ARG A 70 35.28 11.96 34.18
N PRO A 71 35.40 12.49 35.41
CA PRO A 71 35.46 11.67 36.61
C PRO A 71 34.19 10.83 36.74
N GLY A 72 34.37 9.50 36.77
CA GLY A 72 33.26 8.52 36.77
C GLY A 72 32.93 7.93 35.39
N PHE A 73 33.67 8.28 34.33
CA PHE A 73 33.66 7.56 33.04
C PHE A 73 35.01 6.87 32.81
N SER A 74 34.99 5.70 32.19
CA SER A 74 36.17 4.93 31.79
C SER A 74 36.18 4.71 30.27
N LYS A 75 37.38 4.74 29.70
CA LYS A 75 37.65 4.55 28.28
C LYS A 75 38.06 3.10 28.00
N ILE A 76 37.25 2.39 27.22
CA ILE A 76 37.42 0.97 26.88
C ILE A 76 37.70 0.77 25.38
N GLU A 77 38.48 -0.25 25.02
CA GLU A 77 38.69 -0.65 23.63
C GLU A 77 37.61 -1.63 23.15
N ILE A 78 36.94 -1.28 22.07
CA ILE A 78 35.97 -2.12 21.35
C ILE A 78 36.33 -2.20 19.87
N CYS A 79 35.77 -3.18 19.16
CA CYS A 79 35.80 -3.14 17.70
C CYS A 79 34.87 -2.03 17.19
N CYS A 80 35.32 -1.30 16.17
CA CYS A 80 34.50 -0.30 15.47
C CYS A 80 33.29 -0.95 14.79
N SER A 81 32.28 -0.14 14.43
CA SER A 81 31.15 -0.59 13.61
C SER A 81 31.62 -1.30 12.34
N GLY A 82 31.10 -2.51 12.09
CA GLY A 82 31.51 -3.34 10.95
C GLY A 82 32.79 -4.15 11.17
N TRP A 83 33.33 -4.20 12.40
CA TRP A 83 34.43 -5.08 12.79
C TRP A 83 34.02 -6.00 13.95
N ALA A 84 34.49 -7.23 13.98
CA ALA A 84 34.22 -8.23 15.02
C ALA A 84 35.52 -8.66 15.74
N ARG A 85 35.44 -9.07 17.01
CA ARG A 85 36.60 -9.66 17.72
C ARG A 85 36.85 -11.07 17.20
N LYS A 86 38.12 -11.45 16.99
CA LYS A 86 38.48 -12.82 16.61
C LYS A 86 38.14 -13.82 17.73
N PRO A 87 37.63 -15.03 17.42
CA PRO A 87 37.29 -16.04 18.42
C PRO A 87 38.43 -16.47 19.35
N HIS A 88 39.69 -16.35 18.88
CA HIS A 88 40.89 -16.77 19.62
C HIS A 88 41.85 -15.60 19.95
N SER A 89 41.48 -14.36 19.64
CA SER A 89 42.28 -13.16 19.95
C SER A 89 41.37 -11.99 20.29
N HIS A 90 41.03 -11.85 21.56
CA HIS A 90 40.13 -10.78 22.04
C HIS A 90 40.70 -9.36 21.86
N PHE A 91 41.99 -9.23 21.54
CA PHE A 91 42.68 -7.96 21.30
C PHE A 91 42.78 -7.58 19.82
N GLU A 92 42.29 -8.44 18.91
CA GLU A 92 42.22 -8.19 17.47
C GLU A 92 40.78 -8.06 17.00
N CYS A 93 40.57 -7.09 16.11
CA CYS A 93 39.33 -6.89 15.38
C CYS A 93 39.57 -7.24 13.91
N GLU A 94 38.66 -8.00 13.30
CA GLU A 94 38.66 -8.29 11.86
C GLU A 94 37.42 -7.69 11.19
N PRO A 95 37.52 -7.25 9.93
CA PRO A 95 36.42 -6.56 9.26
C PRO A 95 35.34 -7.57 8.86
N VAL A 96 34.09 -7.18 9.05
CA VAL A 96 32.91 -7.96 8.66
C VAL A 96 32.53 -7.61 7.22
N CYS A 97 32.38 -8.63 6.39
CA CYS A 97 31.79 -8.52 5.05
C CYS A 97 30.52 -9.38 5.04
N GLU A 98 29.34 -8.75 4.92
CA GLU A 98 28.02 -9.38 5.17
C GLU A 98 27.74 -10.59 4.27
N ASN A 99 28.11 -10.50 2.98
CA ASN A 99 28.00 -11.59 2.00
C ASN A 99 29.31 -12.41 1.89
N GLY A 100 30.24 -12.22 2.81
CA GLY A 100 31.61 -12.74 2.74
C GLY A 100 32.44 -12.12 1.60
N CYS A 101 33.60 -12.73 1.32
CA CYS A 101 34.45 -12.40 0.18
C CYS A 101 34.86 -13.69 -0.57
N PRO A 102 34.01 -14.24 -1.46
CA PRO A 102 34.38 -15.36 -2.31
C PRO A 102 35.67 -15.05 -3.07
N ASN A 103 36.66 -15.95 -3.00
CA ASN A 103 38.01 -15.78 -3.59
C ASN A 103 38.78 -14.49 -3.17
N GLY A 104 38.35 -13.82 -2.11
CA GLY A 104 38.99 -12.62 -1.56
C GLY A 104 39.28 -12.73 -0.06
N ASN A 105 39.82 -11.66 0.48
CA ASN A 105 39.94 -11.39 1.91
C ASN A 105 39.14 -10.10 2.19
N CYS A 106 38.39 -10.05 3.30
CA CYS A 106 37.78 -8.80 3.77
C CYS A 106 38.90 -7.93 4.36
N THR A 107 39.07 -6.70 3.87
CA THR A 107 40.17 -5.79 4.28
C THR A 107 39.69 -4.54 5.02
N ALA A 108 38.43 -4.18 4.85
CA ALA A 108 37.69 -3.21 5.66
C ALA A 108 36.19 -3.62 5.61
N PRO A 109 35.30 -3.04 6.44
CA PRO A 109 33.90 -3.48 6.51
C PRO A 109 33.21 -3.42 5.14
N ASN A 110 32.62 -4.53 4.70
CA ASN A 110 32.07 -4.74 3.37
C ASN A 110 33.03 -4.41 2.18
N VAL A 111 34.35 -4.39 2.39
CA VAL A 111 35.37 -4.19 1.37
C VAL A 111 36.23 -5.43 1.20
N CYS A 112 35.99 -6.15 0.11
CA CYS A 112 36.83 -7.28 -0.32
C CYS A 112 38.04 -6.81 -1.15
N SER A 113 39.18 -7.46 -0.93
CA SER A 113 40.36 -7.45 -1.79
C SER A 113 40.62 -8.87 -2.31
N CYS A 114 40.94 -9.02 -3.61
CA CYS A 114 41.00 -10.33 -4.24
C CYS A 114 42.31 -11.08 -3.98
N LYS A 115 42.25 -12.41 -3.93
CA LYS A 115 43.45 -13.27 -3.83
C LYS A 115 44.23 -13.25 -5.15
N ARG A 116 45.52 -13.63 -5.11
CA ARG A 116 46.37 -13.68 -6.32
C ARG A 116 45.71 -14.54 -7.40
N GLY A 117 45.68 -14.04 -8.64
CA GLY A 117 45.00 -14.69 -9.78
C GLY A 117 43.47 -14.48 -9.84
N TYR A 118 42.91 -13.65 -8.94
CA TYR A 118 41.54 -13.16 -9.01
C TYR A 118 41.52 -11.64 -9.12
N ILE A 119 40.53 -11.12 -9.85
CA ILE A 119 40.32 -9.68 -10.05
C ILE A 119 38.85 -9.33 -9.82
N LYS A 120 38.57 -8.04 -9.65
CA LYS A 120 37.19 -7.54 -9.51
C LYS A 120 36.51 -7.44 -10.86
N ASP A 121 35.30 -7.98 -10.95
CA ASP A 121 34.35 -7.69 -12.03
C ASP A 121 33.68 -6.31 -11.84
N THR A 122 32.75 -5.97 -12.74
CA THR A 122 31.91 -4.75 -12.65
C THR A 122 31.03 -4.69 -11.40
N LEU A 123 30.78 -5.84 -10.76
CA LEU A 123 29.97 -6.02 -9.56
C LEU A 123 30.81 -6.13 -8.27
N GLN A 124 32.13 -5.91 -8.35
CA GLN A 124 33.11 -6.04 -7.26
C GLN A 124 33.38 -7.47 -6.76
N ASN A 125 32.87 -8.52 -7.42
CA ASN A 125 33.16 -9.92 -7.09
C ASN A 125 34.58 -10.29 -7.54
N CYS A 126 35.26 -11.15 -6.76
CA CYS A 126 36.58 -11.67 -7.13
C CYS A 126 36.46 -12.89 -8.06
N ILE A 127 36.53 -12.64 -9.36
CA ILE A 127 36.44 -13.64 -10.44
C ILE A 127 37.83 -14.15 -10.85
N PRO A 128 37.98 -15.42 -11.27
CA PRO A 128 39.26 -15.96 -11.71
C PRO A 128 39.71 -15.33 -13.03
N THR A 129 41.02 -15.09 -13.13
CA THR A 129 41.70 -14.69 -14.36
C THR A 129 42.93 -15.56 -14.62
N CYS A 130 43.48 -15.51 -15.83
CA CYS A 130 44.64 -16.29 -16.22
C CYS A 130 45.86 -15.91 -15.36
N PRO A 131 46.71 -16.88 -14.95
CA PRO A 131 46.78 -18.26 -15.45
C PRO A 131 45.87 -19.29 -14.75
N ILE A 132 45.03 -18.90 -13.77
CA ILE A 132 44.23 -19.88 -12.99
C ILE A 132 43.01 -20.38 -13.78
N GLY A 133 42.40 -19.51 -14.58
CA GLY A 133 41.23 -19.80 -15.42
C GLY A 133 40.52 -18.50 -15.77
N CYS A 134 39.53 -18.52 -16.67
CA CYS A 134 38.76 -17.31 -16.99
C CYS A 134 37.26 -17.55 -16.81
N LEU A 135 36.57 -16.66 -16.09
CA LEU A 135 35.12 -16.74 -15.97
C LEU A 135 34.46 -16.46 -17.34
N HIS A 136 33.60 -17.38 -17.80
CA HIS A 136 32.99 -17.38 -19.13
C HIS A 136 33.98 -17.34 -20.32
N GLY A 137 35.16 -17.95 -20.14
CA GLY A 137 36.16 -18.10 -21.20
C GLY A 137 37.18 -19.22 -20.93
N VAL A 138 38.19 -19.31 -21.79
CA VAL A 138 39.30 -20.25 -21.71
C VAL A 138 40.62 -19.47 -21.77
N CYS A 139 41.60 -19.81 -20.92
CA CYS A 139 42.92 -19.18 -20.98
C CYS A 139 43.72 -19.70 -22.18
N THR A 140 44.29 -18.79 -22.96
CA THR A 140 45.21 -19.10 -24.05
C THR A 140 46.64 -19.33 -23.53
N ASN A 141 47.50 -19.94 -24.36
CA ASN A 141 48.93 -20.07 -24.07
C ASN A 141 49.66 -18.71 -23.94
N SER A 142 49.05 -17.61 -24.40
CA SER A 142 49.54 -16.23 -24.21
C SER A 142 49.09 -15.59 -22.89
N GLY A 143 48.36 -16.32 -22.02
CA GLY A 143 47.86 -15.81 -20.74
C GLY A 143 46.65 -14.89 -20.85
N LEU A 144 45.97 -14.88 -22.00
CA LEU A 144 44.80 -14.04 -22.28
C LEU A 144 43.50 -14.87 -22.14
N CYS A 145 42.39 -14.22 -21.79
CA CYS A 145 41.07 -14.85 -21.91
C CYS A 145 40.61 -14.89 -23.38
N SER A 146 40.28 -16.09 -23.87
CA SER A 146 39.40 -16.27 -25.04
C SER A 146 37.96 -16.45 -24.55
N CYS A 147 37.05 -15.58 -24.96
CA CYS A 147 35.69 -15.53 -24.39
C CYS A 147 34.70 -16.46 -25.11
N ASN A 148 33.75 -16.99 -24.34
CA ASN A 148 32.66 -17.82 -24.87
C ASN A 148 31.67 -16.98 -25.69
N ALA A 149 30.85 -17.63 -26.53
CA ALA A 149 29.82 -16.96 -27.32
C ALA A 149 28.87 -16.13 -26.43
N GLY A 150 28.56 -14.90 -26.85
CA GLY A 150 27.78 -13.93 -26.08
C GLY A 150 28.56 -13.21 -24.96
N PHE A 151 29.89 -13.38 -24.91
CA PHE A 151 30.80 -12.62 -24.05
C PHE A 151 31.92 -12.00 -24.90
N GLN A 152 32.41 -10.84 -24.49
CA GLN A 152 33.55 -10.14 -25.11
C GLN A 152 34.67 -9.91 -24.09
N LEU A 153 35.88 -9.65 -24.57
CA LEU A 153 37.01 -9.36 -23.69
C LEU A 153 36.85 -7.96 -23.07
N SER A 154 37.10 -7.84 -21.77
CA SER A 154 37.16 -6.56 -21.04
C SER A 154 38.19 -5.61 -21.69
N PRO A 155 38.03 -4.27 -21.61
CA PRO A 155 39.02 -3.32 -22.13
C PRO A 155 40.44 -3.52 -21.58
N ASP A 156 40.56 -4.01 -20.35
CA ASP A 156 41.81 -4.37 -19.68
C ASP A 156 42.49 -5.66 -20.18
N GLY A 157 41.82 -6.45 -21.02
CA GLY A 157 42.28 -7.77 -21.48
C GLY A 157 42.17 -8.93 -20.46
N LYS A 158 41.63 -8.71 -19.26
CA LYS A 158 41.81 -9.63 -18.11
C LYS A 158 40.63 -10.56 -17.83
N PHE A 159 39.42 -10.27 -18.32
CA PHE A 159 38.23 -11.09 -18.08
C PHE A 159 37.19 -10.93 -19.20
N CYS A 160 36.20 -11.83 -19.23
CA CYS A 160 35.11 -11.76 -20.19
C CYS A 160 33.88 -11.06 -19.60
N THR A 161 33.37 -10.04 -20.28
CA THR A 161 32.13 -9.34 -19.95
C THR A 161 30.97 -9.83 -20.83
N PRO A 162 29.74 -9.95 -20.31
CA PRO A 162 28.60 -10.38 -21.10
C PRO A 162 28.19 -9.32 -22.12
N VAL A 163 27.63 -9.78 -23.25
CA VAL A 163 27.08 -8.94 -24.32
C VAL A 163 25.55 -9.09 -24.34
N CYS A 164 24.86 -7.95 -24.44
CA CYS A 164 23.40 -7.88 -24.59
C CYS A 164 23.08 -6.95 -25.77
N THR A 165 22.58 -7.51 -26.87
CA THR A 165 22.40 -6.86 -28.17
C THR A 165 21.32 -5.77 -28.10
N GLY A 166 21.72 -4.53 -28.37
CA GLY A 166 20.85 -3.36 -28.23
C GLY A 166 20.56 -2.94 -26.79
N GLY A 167 21.23 -3.54 -25.79
CA GLY A 167 21.26 -3.12 -24.39
C GLY A 167 19.99 -3.38 -23.57
N CYS A 168 20.17 -3.52 -22.26
CA CYS A 168 19.15 -3.91 -21.28
C CYS A 168 18.09 -2.85 -20.91
N GLY A 169 17.89 -1.80 -21.71
CA GLY A 169 16.95 -0.72 -21.40
C GLY A 169 17.38 0.18 -20.23
N MET A 170 16.42 0.89 -19.63
CA MET A 170 16.68 1.82 -18.53
C MET A 170 16.79 1.07 -17.21
N GLY A 171 17.79 1.40 -16.39
CA GLY A 171 18.02 0.73 -15.11
C GLY A 171 18.45 -0.75 -15.22
N GLY A 172 18.65 -1.27 -16.43
CA GLY A 172 19.10 -2.63 -16.70
C GLY A 172 20.62 -2.80 -16.68
N GLU A 173 21.05 -4.02 -16.39
CA GLU A 173 22.44 -4.45 -16.33
C GLU A 173 22.58 -5.81 -17.02
N CYS A 174 23.57 -5.96 -17.91
CA CYS A 174 23.85 -7.23 -18.59
C CYS A 174 24.61 -8.16 -17.63
N ILE A 175 24.02 -9.29 -17.26
CA ILE A 175 24.59 -10.26 -16.30
C ILE A 175 25.01 -11.59 -16.95
N GLY A 176 24.68 -11.79 -18.22
CA GLY A 176 25.03 -12.95 -19.03
C GLY A 176 24.73 -12.67 -20.50
N ALA A 177 25.11 -13.58 -21.39
CA ALA A 177 24.80 -13.48 -22.83
C ALA A 177 23.29 -13.27 -23.06
N GLU A 178 22.92 -12.10 -23.60
CA GLU A 178 21.53 -11.64 -23.80
C GLU A 178 20.63 -11.68 -22.53
N ALA A 179 21.24 -11.71 -21.34
CA ALA A 179 20.56 -11.87 -20.06
C ALA A 179 20.66 -10.58 -19.22
N CYS A 180 19.52 -9.91 -19.03
CA CYS A 180 19.42 -8.61 -18.37
C CYS A 180 18.82 -8.71 -16.96
N ARG A 181 19.45 -8.06 -15.99
CA ARG A 181 18.95 -7.86 -14.63
C ARG A 181 18.53 -6.41 -14.43
N CYS A 182 17.34 -6.18 -13.89
CA CYS A 182 16.84 -4.84 -13.61
C CYS A 182 17.20 -4.40 -12.19
N LYS A 183 17.53 -3.11 -12.01
CA LYS A 183 17.72 -2.49 -10.69
C LYS A 183 16.38 -2.33 -9.95
N PRO A 184 16.38 -2.18 -8.62
CA PRO A 184 15.16 -1.90 -7.86
C PRO A 184 14.38 -0.70 -8.44
N GLY A 185 13.06 -0.83 -8.55
CA GLY A 185 12.21 0.15 -9.24
C GLY A 185 12.07 -0.06 -10.75
N PHE A 186 12.66 -1.12 -11.31
CA PHE A 186 12.51 -1.53 -12.72
C PHE A 186 12.10 -3.00 -12.81
N THR A 187 11.41 -3.36 -13.89
CA THR A 187 10.99 -4.73 -14.22
C THR A 187 11.42 -5.11 -15.64
N LEU A 188 11.62 -6.40 -15.89
CA LEU A 188 12.04 -6.91 -17.20
C LEU A 188 10.81 -7.14 -18.08
N ASN A 189 10.75 -6.48 -19.23
CA ASN A 189 9.73 -6.76 -20.25
C ASN A 189 10.11 -8.04 -21.04
N PRO A 190 9.31 -9.12 -20.97
CA PRO A 190 9.66 -10.41 -21.56
C PRO A 190 9.57 -10.46 -23.09
N GLN A 191 9.03 -9.44 -23.75
CA GLN A 191 9.01 -9.34 -25.22
C GLN A 191 10.25 -8.63 -25.78
N THR A 192 10.91 -7.79 -24.98
CA THR A 192 12.03 -6.96 -25.42
C THR A 192 13.36 -7.33 -24.74
N ASN A 193 13.32 -8.11 -23.64
CA ASN A 193 14.41 -8.33 -22.69
C ASN A 193 15.03 -7.03 -22.14
N LYS A 194 14.23 -5.95 -22.06
CA LYS A 194 14.67 -4.65 -21.56
C LYS A 194 13.97 -4.27 -20.26
N CYS A 195 14.69 -3.54 -19.43
CA CYS A 195 14.21 -3.03 -18.17
C CYS A 195 13.41 -1.74 -18.39
N GLU A 196 12.22 -1.71 -17.81
CA GLU A 196 11.23 -0.64 -17.87
C GLU A 196 10.82 -0.26 -16.43
N TYR A 197 10.25 0.93 -16.23
CA TYR A 197 9.89 1.40 -14.89
C TYR A 197 8.81 0.50 -14.25
N PHE A 198 9.03 0.14 -12.99
CA PHE A 198 8.03 -0.57 -12.18
C PHE A 198 7.19 0.44 -11.37
N CYS A 199 5.87 0.29 -11.47
CA CYS A 199 4.91 1.02 -10.65
C CYS A 199 4.00 0.00 -9.93
N GLU A 200 4.18 -0.13 -8.62
CA GLU A 200 3.42 -1.02 -7.74
C GLU A 200 1.91 -0.68 -7.77
N GLY A 201 1.06 -1.71 -7.89
CA GLY A 201 -0.39 -1.54 -8.14
C GLY A 201 -0.77 -1.04 -9.55
N GLY A 202 0.19 -0.55 -10.33
CA GLY A 202 -0.01 -0.02 -11.68
C GLY A 202 -0.61 1.39 -11.71
N CYS A 203 -0.41 2.09 -12.84
CA CYS A 203 -0.82 3.49 -12.98
C CYS A 203 -2.32 3.71 -13.29
N GLY A 204 -3.13 2.66 -13.46
CA GLY A 204 -4.52 2.79 -13.90
C GLY A 204 -4.61 3.49 -15.26
N GLY A 205 -5.20 4.69 -15.30
CA GLY A 205 -5.28 5.52 -16.52
C GLY A 205 -3.98 6.26 -16.91
N GLY A 206 -2.84 5.98 -16.26
CA GLY A 206 -1.56 6.62 -16.53
C GLY A 206 -0.53 5.73 -17.22
N THR A 207 0.69 6.27 -17.36
CA THR A 207 1.91 5.59 -17.80
C THR A 207 2.97 5.73 -16.71
N CYS A 208 3.73 4.67 -16.42
CA CYS A 208 4.83 4.71 -15.44
C CYS A 208 6.03 5.48 -16.05
N ILE A 209 6.43 6.58 -15.43
CA ILE A 209 7.51 7.48 -15.90
C ILE A 209 8.75 7.47 -14.99
N GLY A 210 8.67 6.77 -13.86
CA GLY A 210 9.73 6.57 -12.88
C GLY A 210 9.30 5.51 -11.85
N PRO A 211 10.20 5.04 -10.98
CA PRO A 211 9.86 4.05 -9.94
C PRO A 211 8.70 4.54 -9.07
N ASN A 212 7.57 3.81 -9.10
CA ASN A 212 6.30 4.19 -8.46
C ASN A 212 5.80 5.62 -8.80
N GLN A 213 6.20 6.18 -9.96
CA GLN A 213 5.78 7.51 -10.42
C GLN A 213 4.97 7.40 -11.72
N CYS A 214 3.69 7.78 -11.65
CA CYS A 214 2.75 7.71 -12.77
C CYS A 214 2.45 9.09 -13.36
N SER A 215 2.45 9.19 -14.69
CA SER A 215 1.94 10.34 -15.44
C SER A 215 0.54 10.01 -15.99
N CYS A 216 -0.46 10.84 -15.66
CA CYS A 216 -1.85 10.56 -16.00
C CYS A 216 -2.23 11.03 -17.41
N LYS A 217 -2.99 10.21 -18.14
CA LYS A 217 -3.55 10.60 -19.45
C LYS A 217 -4.63 11.69 -19.28
N PRO A 218 -4.92 12.51 -20.31
CA PRO A 218 -5.99 13.50 -20.25
C PRO A 218 -7.31 12.91 -19.75
N GLY A 219 -7.97 13.62 -18.84
CA GLY A 219 -9.20 13.14 -18.19
C GLY A 219 -8.98 12.22 -16.97
N PHE A 220 -7.74 11.89 -16.62
CA PHE A 220 -7.38 11.24 -15.36
C PHE A 220 -6.60 12.18 -14.45
N LYS A 221 -6.83 12.09 -13.14
CA LYS A 221 -6.13 12.87 -12.11
C LYS A 221 -5.31 11.94 -11.21
N GLN A 222 -4.12 12.39 -10.83
CA GLN A 222 -3.29 11.66 -9.87
C GLN A 222 -3.90 11.75 -8.47
N VAL A 223 -4.07 10.59 -7.83
CA VAL A 223 -4.50 10.44 -6.42
C VAL A 223 -3.58 9.41 -5.78
N GLY A 224 -2.63 9.89 -4.96
CA GLY A 224 -1.52 9.08 -4.49
C GLY A 224 -0.61 8.64 -5.64
N ALA A 225 -0.32 7.34 -5.72
CA ALA A 225 0.46 6.76 -6.82
C ALA A 225 -0.36 6.46 -8.09
N ALA A 226 -1.69 6.42 -8.01
CA ALA A 226 -2.55 5.98 -9.11
C ALA A 226 -3.22 7.14 -9.88
N CYS A 227 -3.55 6.92 -11.15
CA CYS A 227 -4.35 7.84 -11.96
C CYS A 227 -5.81 7.38 -12.02
N VAL A 228 -6.69 8.09 -11.32
CA VAL A 228 -8.14 7.83 -11.28
C VAL A 228 -8.88 8.68 -12.32
N ALA A 229 -10.01 8.20 -12.82
CA ALA A 229 -10.82 8.93 -13.78
C ALA A 229 -11.40 10.22 -13.17
N GLN A 230 -11.47 11.29 -13.98
CA GLN A 230 -12.07 12.56 -13.58
C GLN A 230 -13.46 12.71 -14.19
N CYS A 231 -14.46 12.93 -13.33
CA CYS A 231 -15.83 13.28 -13.70
C CYS A 231 -16.14 14.66 -13.09
N PRO A 232 -16.03 15.78 -13.85
CA PRO A 232 -16.13 17.13 -13.30
C PRO A 232 -17.50 17.51 -12.73
N GLN A 233 -18.58 16.89 -13.24
CA GLN A 233 -19.94 17.01 -12.69
C GLN A 233 -20.17 16.10 -11.45
N GLY A 234 -19.18 15.28 -11.10
CA GLY A 234 -19.32 14.18 -10.14
C GLY A 234 -20.08 12.98 -10.70
N CYS A 235 -20.13 11.92 -9.90
CA CYS A 235 -21.01 10.77 -10.08
C CYS A 235 -21.78 10.58 -8.77
N LYS A 236 -23.01 11.10 -8.68
CA LYS A 236 -23.81 10.98 -7.47
C LYS A 236 -24.42 9.58 -7.41
N ASN A 237 -24.21 8.86 -6.31
CA ASN A 237 -24.61 7.47 -6.11
C ASN A 237 -24.00 6.48 -7.15
N GLY A 238 -22.82 6.80 -7.69
CA GLY A 238 -22.15 5.96 -8.69
C GLY A 238 -20.63 6.18 -8.73
N LEU A 239 -19.94 5.36 -9.51
CA LEU A 239 -18.48 5.36 -9.64
C LEU A 239 -18.05 6.00 -10.95
N CYS A 240 -17.06 6.90 -10.92
CA CYS A 240 -16.41 7.41 -12.12
C CYS A 240 -15.42 6.35 -12.65
N THR A 241 -15.80 5.63 -13.71
CA THR A 241 -15.02 4.49 -14.25
C THR A 241 -14.11 4.87 -15.40
N ALA A 242 -14.47 5.91 -16.16
CA ALA A 242 -13.65 6.52 -17.20
C ALA A 242 -13.92 8.05 -17.24
N PRO A 243 -13.11 8.86 -17.95
CA PRO A 243 -13.26 10.31 -17.93
C PRO A 243 -14.65 10.76 -18.41
N ASN A 244 -15.37 11.51 -17.57
CA ASN A 244 -16.79 11.87 -17.74
C ASN A 244 -17.78 10.68 -17.85
N VAL A 245 -17.40 9.47 -17.44
CA VAL A 245 -18.27 8.27 -17.47
C VAL A 245 -18.55 7.79 -16.06
N CYS A 246 -19.81 7.96 -15.65
CA CYS A 246 -20.34 7.40 -14.41
C CYS A 246 -20.95 6.01 -14.65
N SER A 247 -20.68 5.07 -13.76
CA SER A 247 -21.28 3.73 -13.72
C SER A 247 -22.12 3.59 -12.44
N CYS A 248 -23.32 3.04 -12.57
CA CYS A 248 -24.25 2.85 -11.46
C CYS A 248 -24.23 1.39 -10.96
N GLU A 249 -24.63 1.18 -9.71
CA GLU A 249 -24.80 -0.17 -9.15
C GLU A 249 -26.02 -0.89 -9.78
N PRO A 250 -26.10 -2.24 -9.73
CA PRO A 250 -27.26 -2.99 -10.21
C PRO A 250 -28.57 -2.49 -9.58
N GLY A 251 -29.59 -2.27 -10.41
CA GLY A 251 -30.86 -1.69 -9.98
C GLY A 251 -30.88 -0.16 -9.94
N TRP A 252 -29.80 0.51 -10.30
CA TRP A 252 -29.72 1.96 -10.51
C TRP A 252 -29.45 2.28 -11.99
N SER A 253 -29.89 3.45 -12.44
CA SER A 253 -29.74 3.93 -13.81
C SER A 253 -29.29 5.39 -13.83
N LEU A 254 -28.55 5.78 -14.87
CA LEU A 254 -28.16 7.18 -15.10
C LEU A 254 -29.40 8.05 -15.38
N ASP A 255 -29.44 9.23 -14.78
CA ASP A 255 -30.43 10.26 -15.08
C ASP A 255 -30.18 10.94 -16.45
N LYS A 256 -31.05 11.89 -16.82
CA LYS A 256 -30.93 12.65 -18.08
C LYS A 256 -29.67 13.50 -18.19
N THR A 257 -28.99 13.83 -17.09
CA THR A 257 -27.69 14.53 -17.12
C THR A 257 -26.48 13.60 -17.26
N GLY A 258 -26.64 12.29 -17.05
CA GLY A 258 -25.54 11.33 -17.02
C GLY A 258 -24.60 11.45 -15.82
N SER A 259 -24.97 12.25 -14.79
CA SER A 259 -24.13 12.49 -13.59
C SER A 259 -24.73 11.95 -12.29
N VAL A 260 -26.02 11.60 -12.28
CA VAL A 260 -26.72 11.06 -11.10
C VAL A 260 -27.22 9.66 -11.40
N CYS A 261 -26.87 8.70 -10.54
CA CYS A 261 -27.53 7.40 -10.49
C CYS A 261 -28.81 7.50 -9.67
N VAL A 262 -29.95 7.29 -10.33
CA VAL A 262 -31.29 7.22 -9.75
C VAL A 262 -31.74 5.75 -9.65
N PRO A 263 -32.54 5.36 -8.65
CA PRO A 263 -32.99 3.98 -8.53
C PRO A 263 -33.95 3.63 -9.67
N HIS A 264 -33.82 2.41 -10.19
CA HIS A 264 -34.68 1.88 -11.24
C HIS A 264 -35.76 0.99 -10.63
N CYS A 265 -37.03 1.32 -10.89
CA CYS A 265 -38.17 0.47 -10.56
C CYS A 265 -38.72 -0.13 -11.87
N ARG A 266 -38.74 -1.46 -11.98
CA ARG A 266 -39.25 -2.20 -13.15
C ARG A 266 -40.75 -1.97 -13.37
N GLU A 267 -41.49 -1.80 -12.29
CA GLU A 267 -42.91 -1.45 -12.26
C GLU A 267 -43.05 0.04 -11.93
N PRO A 268 -43.91 0.81 -12.63
CA PRO A 268 -44.07 2.24 -12.37
C PRO A 268 -44.71 2.50 -11.00
N CYS A 269 -44.14 3.43 -10.24
CA CYS A 269 -44.62 3.84 -8.92
C CYS A 269 -45.83 4.80 -9.02
N LEU A 270 -47.05 4.32 -8.80
CA LEU A 270 -48.27 5.13 -8.87
C LEU A 270 -48.53 5.88 -7.54
N ASN A 271 -48.61 7.22 -7.62
CA ASN A 271 -48.67 8.15 -6.47
C ASN A 271 -47.49 8.03 -5.49
N ALA A 272 -46.38 7.47 -5.97
CA ALA A 272 -45.16 7.21 -5.24
C ALA A 272 -43.94 7.74 -6.00
N GLU A 273 -42.77 7.61 -5.39
CA GLU A 273 -41.46 7.88 -5.97
C GLU A 273 -40.57 6.65 -5.77
N CYS A 274 -39.78 6.30 -6.79
CA CYS A 274 -38.81 5.20 -6.68
C CYS A 274 -37.65 5.69 -5.80
N SER A 275 -37.50 5.12 -4.61
CA SER A 275 -36.55 5.59 -3.59
C SER A 275 -35.36 4.66 -3.39
N ALA A 276 -35.51 3.41 -3.79
CA ALA A 276 -34.46 2.40 -3.91
C ALA A 276 -34.86 1.42 -5.04
N PRO A 277 -33.96 0.56 -5.54
CA PRO A 277 -34.29 -0.38 -6.62
C PRO A 277 -35.58 -1.17 -6.36
N ASP A 278 -36.49 -1.18 -7.34
CA ASP A 278 -37.85 -1.74 -7.26
C ASP A 278 -38.69 -1.31 -6.03
N THR A 279 -38.31 -0.25 -5.32
CA THR A 279 -38.92 0.17 -4.05
C THR A 279 -39.59 1.53 -4.20
N CYS A 280 -40.92 1.53 -4.19
CA CYS A 280 -41.75 2.74 -4.27
C CYS A 280 -42.11 3.25 -2.87
N THR A 281 -41.80 4.52 -2.57
CA THR A 281 -42.31 5.23 -1.37
C THR A 281 -43.45 6.18 -1.72
N CYS A 282 -44.55 6.12 -0.97
CA CYS A 282 -45.73 6.96 -1.20
C CYS A 282 -45.43 8.45 -1.04
N LYS A 283 -45.98 9.28 -1.93
CA LYS A 283 -45.89 10.74 -1.81
C LYS A 283 -46.68 11.23 -0.59
N LYS A 284 -46.29 12.37 -0.04
CA LYS A 284 -46.93 12.95 1.17
C LYS A 284 -48.45 13.04 1.01
N GLY A 285 -49.19 12.42 1.93
CA GLY A 285 -50.66 12.35 1.90
C GLY A 285 -51.22 11.12 1.17
N TYR A 286 -50.37 10.20 0.70
CA TYR A 286 -50.76 8.90 0.18
C TYR A 286 -50.22 7.77 1.08
N THR A 287 -50.93 6.65 1.13
CA THR A 287 -50.56 5.42 1.85
C THR A 287 -50.52 4.23 0.89
N VAL A 288 -49.80 3.16 1.23
CA VAL A 288 -49.73 1.94 0.40
C VAL A 288 -51.14 1.38 0.15
N ASP A 289 -51.44 0.97 -1.08
CA ASP A 289 -52.69 0.30 -1.44
C ASP A 289 -52.71 -1.13 -0.85
N PRO A 290 -53.59 -1.45 0.12
CA PRO A 290 -53.67 -2.80 0.70
C PRO A 290 -54.02 -3.88 -0.32
N SER A 291 -54.60 -3.48 -1.46
CA SER A 291 -55.01 -4.35 -2.56
C SER A 291 -53.86 -4.70 -3.51
N ASN A 292 -52.69 -4.06 -3.38
CA ASN A 292 -51.56 -4.27 -4.28
C ASN A 292 -50.37 -5.01 -3.60
N PRO A 293 -50.23 -6.33 -3.80
CA PRO A 293 -49.12 -7.11 -3.23
C PRO A 293 -47.74 -6.77 -3.80
N LYS A 294 -47.64 -6.00 -4.90
CA LYS A 294 -46.36 -5.48 -5.42
C LYS A 294 -45.90 -4.20 -4.71
N GLY A 295 -46.73 -3.56 -3.89
CA GLY A 295 -46.41 -2.31 -3.18
C GLY A 295 -46.22 -1.05 -4.06
N ASN A 296 -46.23 -1.16 -5.39
CA ASN A 296 -45.94 -0.05 -6.31
C ASN A 296 -47.08 0.97 -6.50
N ARG A 297 -48.18 0.86 -5.73
CA ARG A 297 -49.34 1.75 -5.80
C ARG A 297 -49.66 2.32 -4.43
N CYS A 298 -49.88 3.63 -4.38
CA CYS A 298 -50.38 4.31 -3.20
C CYS A 298 -51.76 4.97 -3.46
N VAL A 299 -52.65 4.84 -2.49
CA VAL A 299 -53.98 5.46 -2.45
C VAL A 299 -53.95 6.73 -1.62
N ALA A 300 -54.88 7.65 -1.87
CA ALA A 300 -54.95 8.90 -1.11
C ALA A 300 -55.41 8.64 0.33
N PHE A 301 -54.79 9.31 1.29
CA PHE A 301 -55.18 9.25 2.70
C PHE A 301 -56.25 10.31 3.00
N CYS A 302 -57.36 9.89 3.61
CA CYS A 302 -58.43 10.78 4.10
C CYS A 302 -58.68 10.48 5.60
N PRO A 303 -58.35 11.39 6.53
CA PRO A 303 -58.65 11.24 7.96
C PRO A 303 -60.15 11.06 8.19
N GLY A 304 -60.53 10.02 8.93
CA GLY A 304 -61.93 9.64 9.15
C GLY A 304 -62.61 8.94 7.96
N GLY A 305 -61.90 8.73 6.84
CA GLY A 305 -62.46 8.12 5.62
C GLY A 305 -63.38 9.06 4.83
N CYS A 306 -64.23 8.47 3.98
CA CYS A 306 -65.19 9.18 3.14
C CYS A 306 -66.57 8.53 3.23
N GLU A 307 -67.39 8.91 4.22
CA GLU A 307 -68.79 8.46 4.29
C GLU A 307 -69.53 8.80 2.98
N ASN A 308 -70.09 7.79 2.31
CA ASN A 308 -70.77 7.90 1.01
C ASN A 308 -69.92 8.58 -0.09
N GLY A 309 -68.61 8.39 -0.07
CA GLY A 309 -67.68 8.96 -1.06
C GLY A 309 -66.43 8.11 -1.26
N THR A 310 -65.53 8.62 -2.11
CA THR A 310 -64.23 8.01 -2.44
C THR A 310 -63.12 9.05 -2.25
N CYS A 311 -62.02 8.69 -1.58
CA CYS A 311 -60.86 9.57 -1.40
C CYS A 311 -60.09 9.67 -2.73
N SER A 312 -60.21 10.78 -3.45
CA SER A 312 -59.62 10.93 -4.80
C SER A 312 -58.28 11.67 -4.78
N ALA A 313 -58.00 12.42 -3.72
CA ALA A 313 -56.75 13.13 -3.46
C ALA A 313 -56.56 13.26 -1.94
N PRO A 314 -55.34 13.53 -1.44
CA PRO A 314 -55.07 13.61 0.00
C PRO A 314 -56.01 14.59 0.71
N ASN A 315 -56.64 14.13 1.80
CA ASN A 315 -57.67 14.86 2.55
C ASN A 315 -58.87 15.34 1.70
N PHE A 316 -59.19 14.71 0.57
CA PHE A 316 -60.27 15.13 -0.33
C PHE A 316 -61.14 13.97 -0.82
N CYS A 317 -62.39 13.92 -0.31
CA CYS A 317 -63.42 12.99 -0.76
C CYS A 317 -64.23 13.55 -1.93
N ILE A 318 -64.51 12.74 -2.95
CA ILE A 318 -65.59 12.95 -3.93
C ILE A 318 -66.81 12.15 -3.49
N CYS A 319 -68.01 12.72 -3.59
CA CYS A 319 -69.25 12.05 -3.18
C CYS A 319 -69.75 11.07 -4.25
N ASN A 320 -70.26 9.93 -3.81
CA ASN A 320 -70.85 8.92 -4.69
C ASN A 320 -72.17 9.44 -5.31
N PRO A 321 -72.63 8.87 -6.44
CA PRO A 321 -73.88 9.27 -7.09
C PRO A 321 -75.07 9.33 -6.11
N GLY A 322 -75.83 10.43 -6.15
CA GLY A 322 -76.94 10.69 -5.22
C GLY A 322 -76.55 11.41 -3.91
N PHE A 323 -75.25 11.65 -3.65
CA PHE A 323 -74.76 12.38 -2.48
C PHE A 323 -74.08 13.70 -2.86
N VAL A 324 -74.00 14.63 -1.92
CA VAL A 324 -73.36 15.96 -2.06
C VAL A 324 -72.56 16.29 -0.80
N LYS A 325 -71.52 17.13 -0.92
CA LYS A 325 -70.74 17.58 0.25
C LYS A 325 -71.63 18.42 1.17
N GLU A 326 -71.57 18.15 2.47
CA GLU A 326 -72.35 18.88 3.49
C GLU A 326 -72.05 20.39 3.53
N ALA A 327 -70.80 20.76 3.26
CA ALA A 327 -70.36 22.15 3.12
C ALA A 327 -69.22 22.26 2.10
N LYS A 328 -68.91 23.47 1.63
CA LYS A 328 -67.71 23.73 0.80
C LYS A 328 -66.46 23.32 1.58
N GLY A 329 -65.64 22.44 1.00
CA GLY A 329 -64.47 21.88 1.67
C GLY A 329 -64.74 20.70 2.62
N SER A 330 -65.99 20.34 2.90
CA SER A 330 -66.30 19.14 3.71
C SER A 330 -65.93 17.85 2.98
N ASN A 331 -65.50 16.84 3.74
CA ASN A 331 -65.28 15.47 3.27
C ASN A 331 -66.48 14.54 3.53
N ARG A 332 -67.50 15.01 4.26
CA ARG A 332 -68.72 14.26 4.56
C ARG A 332 -69.75 14.43 3.45
N CYS A 333 -70.22 13.31 2.90
CA CYS A 333 -71.18 13.29 1.80
C CYS A 333 -72.57 12.86 2.29
N VAL A 334 -73.52 13.79 2.19
CA VAL A 334 -74.91 13.65 2.64
C VAL A 334 -75.84 13.41 1.45
N ARG A 335 -76.91 12.64 1.64
CA ARG A 335 -77.85 12.29 0.56
C ARG A 335 -78.52 13.55 0.00
N ARG A 336 -78.59 13.67 -1.33
CA ARG A 336 -79.17 14.84 -2.03
C ARG A 336 -80.69 14.87 -1.86
N LEU A 337 -81.16 15.43 -0.75
CA LEU A 337 -82.57 15.71 -0.50
C LEU A 337 -83.10 16.70 -1.55
N ARG A 338 -83.91 16.22 -2.50
CA ARG A 338 -84.79 17.11 -3.28
C ARG A 338 -85.80 17.72 -2.31
N ARG A 339 -85.81 19.04 -2.13
CA ARG A 339 -86.99 19.74 -1.61
C ARG A 339 -88.08 19.66 -2.66
N ALA A 340 -88.94 18.65 -2.56
CA ALA A 340 -90.18 18.57 -3.32
C ALA A 340 -91.17 19.61 -2.74
N ALA A 341 -91.02 20.87 -3.14
CA ALA A 341 -92.16 21.78 -3.16
C ALA A 341 -93.14 21.24 -4.22
N MET A 342 -94.41 21.11 -3.83
CA MET A 342 -95.48 20.41 -4.56
C MET A 342 -95.45 20.56 -6.09
N MET A 343 -95.34 19.43 -6.80
CA MET A 343 -96.25 18.97 -7.87
C MET A 343 -95.55 17.92 -8.77
N HIS A 344 -96.30 16.88 -9.16
CA HIS A 344 -95.95 15.79 -10.07
C HIS A 344 -94.78 14.85 -9.71
N PHE A 345 -95.03 13.55 -9.84
CA PHE A 345 -94.02 12.50 -9.90
C PHE A 345 -93.79 12.14 -11.37
N GLU A 346 -92.54 12.15 -11.82
CA GLU A 346 -92.11 11.30 -12.93
C GLU A 346 -90.86 10.53 -12.52
N LEU A 347 -90.83 9.25 -12.89
CA LEU A 347 -89.68 8.36 -12.69
C LEU A 347 -88.72 8.54 -13.87
N ILE A 348 -87.50 9.03 -13.59
CA ILE A 348 -86.40 8.92 -14.56
C ILE A 348 -85.81 7.50 -14.38
N PRO A 349 -85.65 6.70 -15.45
CA PRO A 349 -85.40 5.26 -15.31
C PRO A 349 -84.06 4.90 -14.64
N GLN A 350 -83.99 3.67 -14.14
CA GLN A 350 -82.72 2.95 -14.12
C GLN A 350 -82.27 2.73 -15.57
N GLN A 351 -81.01 3.04 -15.85
CA GLN A 351 -80.36 2.60 -17.08
C GLN A 351 -79.58 1.33 -16.74
N ASP A 352 -80.22 0.18 -16.95
CA ASP A 352 -79.60 -1.13 -16.72
C ASP A 352 -78.54 -1.43 -17.79
N ASP A 353 -77.49 -2.16 -17.38
CA ASP A 353 -76.39 -2.60 -18.26
C ASP A 353 -76.77 -3.80 -19.15
N LYS A 354 -76.00 -3.98 -20.22
CA LYS A 354 -75.96 -5.10 -21.19
C LYS A 354 -76.95 -4.97 -22.37
N PHE A 355 -76.63 -5.48 -23.56
CA PHE A 355 -75.52 -6.36 -23.95
C PHE A 355 -74.53 -5.69 -24.91
#